data_AF-A0A1W5CXL2-F1
#
_entry.id   AF-A0A1W5CXL2-F1
#
_cell.length_a   1.000
_cell.length_b   1.000
_cell.length_c   1.000
_cell.angle_alpha   90.00
_cell.angle_beta   90.00
_cell.angle_gamma   90.00
#
_symmetry.space_group_name_H-M   'P 1'
#
loop_
_entity.id
_entity.type
_entity.pdbx_description
1 polymer ?
#
loop_
_entity_poly.entity_id
_entity_poly.type
_entity_poly.pdbx_seq_one_letter_code
_entity_poly.pdbx_strand_id
1 'polypeptide(L)'
;MELCAIGTFWKSMGDALQVPYNALDSYSSGWTDGLHWLNELREWSSVYEKRYMVPAVSNKRLADATIDLLLWKLPKRLHGMGRNVAATLLEDRLRTAMMIDDPPPIYPQVLNTVIAIRKLYLRHLSLPRRRETRLLAARPLLAGCTCSSIVCIL
;
A
#
# COMPACT_ATOMS: atom_id res chain seq x y z
N MET A 1 -4.59 -2.15 18.16
CA MET A 1 -5.82 -2.25 17.36
C MET A 1 -5.57 -1.94 15.89
N GLU A 2 -4.90 -0.84 15.54
CA GLU A 2 -4.68 -0.43 14.13
C GLU A 2 -4.17 -1.53 13.19
N LEU A 3 -3.13 -2.28 13.59
CA LEU A 3 -2.59 -3.36 12.75
C LEU A 3 -3.58 -4.52 12.56
N CYS A 4 -4.39 -4.83 13.57
CA CYS A 4 -5.43 -5.86 13.45
C CYS A 4 -6.50 -5.40 12.45
N ALA A 5 -6.94 -4.14 12.52
CA ALA A 5 -7.92 -3.57 11.59
C ALA A 5 -7.38 -3.49 10.14
N ILE A 6 -6.10 -3.15 9.97
CA ILE A 6 -5.43 -3.20 8.66
C ILE A 6 -5.38 -4.64 8.16
N GLY A 7 -4.99 -5.59 9.01
CA GLY A 7 -4.95 -7.01 8.66
C GLY A 7 -6.30 -7.56 8.23
N THR A 8 -7.38 -7.27 8.97
CA THR A 8 -8.73 -7.71 8.58
C THR A 8 -9.18 -7.09 7.26
N PHE A 9 -8.93 -5.79 7.06
CA PHE A 9 -9.24 -5.11 5.81
C PHE A 9 -8.52 -5.74 4.62
N TRP A 10 -7.19 -5.91 4.69
CA TRP A 10 -6.41 -6.48 3.60
C TRP A 10 -6.75 -7.95 3.34
N LYS A 11 -7.01 -8.73 4.39
CA LYS A 11 -7.49 -10.11 4.23
C LYS A 11 -8.80 -10.15 3.45
N SER A 12 -9.78 -9.32 3.83
CA SER A 12 -11.07 -9.26 3.14
C SER A 12 -10.96 -8.86 1.67
N MET A 13 -10.02 -7.98 1.31
CA MET A 13 -9.76 -7.64 -0.08
C MET A 13 -9.15 -8.81 -0.84
N GLY A 14 -8.21 -9.54 -0.25
CA GLY A 14 -7.64 -10.73 -0.87
C GLY A 14 -8.66 -11.87 -1.02
N ASP A 15 -9.57 -12.04 -0.06
CA ASP A 15 -10.71 -12.95 -0.16
C ASP A 15 -11.62 -12.58 -1.35
N ALA A 16 -11.93 -11.28 -1.50
CA ALA A 16 -12.73 -10.77 -2.63
C ALA A 16 -12.02 -10.92 -3.99
N LEU A 17 -10.69 -10.81 -4.01
CA LEU A 17 -9.84 -11.07 -5.18
C LEU A 17 -9.59 -12.57 -5.41
N GLN A 18 -10.16 -13.44 -4.57
CA GLN A 18 -10.02 -14.91 -4.65
C GLN A 18 -8.55 -15.37 -4.59
N VAL A 19 -7.72 -14.68 -3.81
CA VAL A 19 -6.31 -15.05 -3.62
C VAL A 19 -6.24 -16.31 -2.75
N PRO A 20 -5.61 -17.40 -3.23
CA PRO A 20 -5.41 -18.58 -2.40
C PRO A 20 -4.33 -18.30 -1.36
N TYR A 21 -4.60 -18.66 -0.11
CA TYR A 21 -3.69 -18.50 1.02
C TYR A 21 -2.98 -19.79 1.43
N ASN A 22 -2.97 -20.79 0.55
CA ASN A 22 -2.39 -22.12 0.79
C ASN A 22 -0.89 -22.12 1.15
N ALA A 23 -0.17 -21.05 0.84
CA ALA A 23 1.24 -20.90 1.18
C ALA A 23 1.49 -20.40 2.61
N LEU A 24 0.43 -20.08 3.35
CA LEU A 24 0.46 -19.68 4.76
C LEU A 24 0.20 -20.92 5.63
N ASP A 25 1.03 -21.10 6.65
CA ASP A 25 1.01 -22.21 7.60
C ASP A 25 -0.38 -22.41 8.27
N SER A 26 -1.03 -21.32 8.67
CA SER A 26 -2.33 -21.35 9.37
C SER A 26 -3.53 -21.42 8.41
N TYR A 27 -3.33 -21.60 7.11
CA TYR A 27 -4.42 -21.71 6.15
C TYR A 27 -5.38 -22.86 6.47
N SER A 28 -4.84 -23.99 6.94
CA SER A 28 -5.61 -25.20 7.24
C SER A 28 -6.43 -25.10 8.54
N SER A 29 -5.89 -24.44 9.56
CA SER A 29 -6.54 -24.25 10.87
C SER A 29 -7.39 -22.98 10.94
N GLY A 30 -7.20 -22.06 9.99
CA GLY A 30 -7.71 -20.71 10.04
C GLY A 30 -6.89 -19.79 10.96
N TRP A 31 -7.15 -18.49 10.85
CA TRP A 31 -6.54 -17.47 11.70
C TRP A 31 -7.49 -17.00 12.78
N THR A 32 -6.95 -16.74 13.96
CA THR A 32 -7.66 -16.19 15.12
C THR A 32 -8.12 -14.75 14.86
N ASP A 33 -7.17 -13.87 14.49
CA ASP A 33 -7.40 -12.44 14.28
C ASP A 33 -6.70 -11.93 13.02
N GLY A 34 -7.07 -10.73 12.56
CA GLY A 34 -6.38 -10.06 11.45
C GLY A 34 -4.90 -9.77 11.71
N LEU A 35 -4.49 -9.63 12.98
CA LEU A 35 -3.08 -9.46 13.35
C LEU A 35 -2.28 -10.74 13.12
N HIS A 36 -2.86 -11.91 13.43
CA HIS A 36 -2.19 -13.20 13.22
C HIS A 36 -1.94 -13.41 11.72
N TRP A 37 -2.98 -13.24 10.90
CA TRP A 37 -2.86 -13.30 9.44
C TRP A 37 -1.81 -12.32 8.90
N LEU A 38 -1.80 -11.07 9.40
CA LEU A 38 -0.86 -10.05 8.93
C LEU A 38 0.60 -10.39 9.25
N ASN A 39 0.88 -10.93 10.43
CA ASN A 39 2.24 -11.32 10.81
C ASN A 39 2.74 -12.49 9.95
N GLU A 40 1.89 -13.49 9.75
CA GLU A 40 2.22 -14.65 8.93
C GLU A 40 2.46 -14.26 7.46
N LEU A 41 1.63 -13.36 6.92
CA LEU A 41 1.84 -12.78 5.59
C LEU A 41 3.16 -11.99 5.49
N ARG A 42 3.56 -11.28 6.54
CA ARG A 42 4.84 -10.56 6.60
C ARG A 42 6.04 -11.51 6.61
N GLU A 43 5.95 -12.61 7.33
CA GLU A 43 7.00 -13.63 7.35
C GLU A 43 7.12 -14.31 6.00
N TRP A 44 5.99 -14.75 5.44
CA TRP A 44 5.92 -15.34 4.11
C TRP A 44 6.48 -14.39 3.04
N SER A 45 6.04 -13.13 3.03
CA SER A 45 6.51 -12.13 2.04
C SER A 45 7.99 -11.84 2.18
N SER A 46 8.54 -11.74 3.39
CA SER A 46 9.99 -11.57 3.58
C SER A 46 10.80 -12.71 2.97
N VAL A 47 10.33 -13.96 3.12
CA VAL A 47 10.99 -15.13 2.51
C VAL A 47 10.84 -15.12 0.99
N TYR A 48 9.66 -14.80 0.50
CA TYR A 48 9.38 -14.69 -0.94
C TYR A 48 10.27 -13.63 -1.61
N GLU A 49 10.32 -12.43 -1.04
CA GLU A 49 11.13 -11.32 -1.55
C GLU A 49 12.62 -11.66 -1.55
N LYS A 50 13.12 -12.34 -0.52
CA LYS A 50 14.53 -12.80 -0.50
C LYS A 50 14.87 -13.75 -1.65
N ARG A 51 13.91 -14.56 -2.09
CA ARG A 51 14.13 -15.58 -3.13
C ARG A 51 13.88 -15.04 -4.54
N TYR A 52 12.88 -14.18 -4.73
CA TYR A 52 12.36 -13.83 -6.04
C TYR A 52 12.50 -12.35 -6.41
N MET A 53 12.79 -11.45 -5.46
CA MET A 53 12.99 -10.02 -5.75
C MET A 53 14.41 -9.78 -6.25
N VAL A 54 14.69 -10.23 -7.48
CA VAL A 54 16.01 -10.17 -8.14
C VAL A 54 16.08 -9.07 -9.21
N PRO A 55 17.28 -8.53 -9.50
CA PRO A 55 17.47 -7.55 -10.57
C PRO A 55 17.10 -8.10 -11.95
N ALA A 56 16.21 -7.39 -12.66
CA ALA A 56 15.85 -7.74 -14.03
C ALA A 56 15.68 -6.49 -14.91
N VAL A 57 16.07 -6.59 -16.18
CA VAL A 57 15.95 -5.50 -17.16
C VAL A 57 14.49 -5.09 -17.39
N SER A 58 13.56 -6.06 -17.34
CA SER A 58 12.12 -5.80 -17.38
C SER A 58 11.66 -4.91 -16.22
N ASN A 59 12.17 -5.18 -15.01
CA ASN A 59 11.83 -4.42 -13.81
C ASN A 59 12.33 -2.99 -13.91
N LYS A 60 13.54 -2.79 -14.45
CA LYS A 60 14.07 -1.46 -14.71
C LYS A 60 13.19 -0.65 -15.67
N ARG A 61 12.80 -1.26 -16.80
CA ARG A 61 11.90 -0.59 -17.78
C ARG A 61 10.57 -0.19 -17.16
N LEU A 62 9.99 -1.07 -16.35
CA LEU A 62 8.74 -0.77 -15.63
C LEU A 62 8.92 0.34 -14.61
N ALA A 63 10.01 0.31 -13.84
CA ALA A 63 10.34 1.33 -12.85
C ALA A 63 10.52 2.71 -13.51
N ASP A 64 11.30 2.79 -14.58
CA ASP A 64 11.53 4.04 -15.31
C ASP A 64 10.22 4.64 -15.84
N ALA A 65 9.37 3.82 -16.48
CA ALA A 65 8.07 4.27 -16.97
C ALA A 65 7.13 4.74 -15.84
N THR A 66 7.15 4.05 -14.70
CA THR A 66 6.34 4.41 -13.53
C THR A 66 6.82 5.72 -12.92
N ILE A 67 8.13 5.92 -12.80
CA ILE A 67 8.72 7.16 -12.31
C ILE A 67 8.43 8.31 -13.27
N ASP A 68 8.51 8.10 -14.58
CA ASP A 68 8.15 9.13 -15.55
C ASP A 68 6.67 9.50 -15.47
N LEU A 69 5.79 8.53 -15.21
CA LEU A 69 4.36 8.79 -14.96
C LEU A 69 4.16 9.61 -13.68
N LEU A 70 4.86 9.28 -12.60
CA LEU A 70 4.84 10.04 -11.34
C LEU A 70 5.30 11.49 -11.55
N LEU A 71 6.29 11.68 -12.43
CA LEU A 71 6.89 12.98 -12.71
C LEU A 71 6.21 13.74 -13.84
N TRP A 72 5.17 13.19 -14.48
CA TRP A 72 4.54 13.82 -15.65
C TRP A 72 4.03 15.25 -15.38
N LYS A 73 3.55 15.52 -14.16
CA LYS A 73 3.07 16.86 -13.78
C LYS A 73 4.20 17.84 -13.39
N LEU A 74 5.44 17.37 -13.31
CA LEU A 74 6.59 18.13 -12.85
C LEU A 74 7.34 18.73 -14.05
N PRO A 75 7.85 19.97 -13.97
CA PRO A 75 8.68 20.50 -15.06
C PRO A 75 9.97 19.69 -15.21
N LYS A 76 10.42 19.47 -16.44
CA LYS A 76 11.61 18.65 -16.78
C LYS A 76 12.86 18.96 -15.95
N ARG A 77 13.06 20.23 -15.55
CA ARG A 77 14.20 20.67 -14.72
C ARG A 77 14.21 20.03 -13.32
N LEU A 78 13.04 19.66 -12.78
CA LEU A 78 12.91 19.04 -11.46
C LEU A 78 12.83 17.51 -11.52
N HIS A 79 12.87 16.90 -12.71
CA HIS A 79 12.80 15.43 -12.82
C HIS A 79 13.93 14.74 -12.06
N GLY A 80 15.16 15.28 -12.08
CA GLY A 80 16.28 14.70 -11.32
C GLY A 80 15.99 14.63 -9.82
N MET A 81 15.46 15.72 -9.24
CA MET A 81 15.02 15.74 -7.84
C MET A 81 13.89 14.75 -7.60
N GLY A 82 12.89 14.73 -8.48
CA GLY A 82 11.74 13.84 -8.36
C GLY A 82 12.12 12.36 -8.43
N ARG A 83 13.10 11.98 -9.28
CA ARG A 83 13.65 10.62 -9.35
C ARG A 83 14.31 10.21 -8.04
N ASN A 84 15.09 11.09 -7.42
CA ASN A 84 15.71 10.82 -6.12
C ASN A 84 14.66 10.69 -5.00
N VAL A 85 13.62 11.54 -5.01
CA VAL A 85 12.50 11.42 -4.06
C VAL A 85 11.77 10.09 -4.25
N ALA A 86 11.49 9.69 -5.50
CA ALA A 86 10.89 8.39 -5.78
C ALA A 86 11.78 7.25 -5.27
N ALA A 87 13.09 7.31 -5.51
CA ALA A 87 14.06 6.32 -5.02
C ALA A 87 14.08 6.23 -3.48
N THR A 88 13.95 7.36 -2.75
CA THR A 88 13.87 7.35 -1.28
C THR A 88 12.61 6.73 -0.71
N LEU A 89 11.51 6.69 -1.48
CA LEU A 89 10.25 6.09 -1.04
C LEU A 89 10.26 4.57 -1.21
N LEU A 90 11.14 4.03 -2.04
CA LEU A 90 11.28 2.60 -2.29
C LEU A 90 12.19 1.96 -1.24
N GLU A 91 11.82 0.77 -0.78
CA GLU A 91 12.66 -0.07 0.07
C GLU A 91 13.94 -0.49 -0.67
N ASP A 92 15.05 -0.65 0.06
CA ASP A 92 16.37 -0.90 -0.52
C ASP A 92 16.42 -2.18 -1.39
N ARG A 93 15.72 -3.24 -0.98
CA ARG A 93 15.63 -4.49 -1.76
C ARG A 93 14.90 -4.28 -3.08
N LEU A 94 13.77 -3.57 -3.05
CA LEU A 94 12.98 -3.26 -4.23
C LEU A 94 13.77 -2.35 -5.18
N ARG A 95 14.47 -1.35 -4.64
CA ARG A 95 15.34 -0.46 -5.41
C ARG A 95 16.43 -1.23 -6.15
N THR A 96 17.08 -2.16 -5.46
CA THR A 96 18.10 -3.05 -6.04
C THR A 96 17.51 -3.92 -7.15
N ALA A 97 16.33 -4.53 -6.92
CA ALA A 97 15.66 -5.36 -7.92
C ALA A 97 15.17 -4.60 -9.16
N MET A 98 14.91 -3.30 -9.01
CA MET A 98 14.55 -2.39 -10.11
C MET A 98 15.77 -1.75 -10.78
N MET A 99 16.99 -2.00 -10.29
CA MET A 99 18.23 -1.37 -10.78
C MET A 99 18.17 0.17 -10.75
N ILE A 100 17.59 0.71 -9.69
CA ILE A 100 17.54 2.16 -9.42
C ILE A 100 18.75 2.51 -8.54
N ASP A 101 19.42 3.60 -8.86
CA ASP A 101 20.56 4.09 -8.08
C ASP A 101 20.14 4.60 -6.71
N ASP A 102 21.01 4.44 -5.72
CA ASP A 102 20.75 4.92 -4.37
C ASP A 102 20.71 6.45 -4.31
N PRO A 103 19.67 7.03 -3.71
CA PRO A 103 19.57 8.47 -3.56
C PRO A 103 20.63 8.96 -2.56
N PRO A 104 21.18 10.18 -2.75
CA PRO A 104 22.06 10.77 -1.76
C PRO A 104 21.40 10.85 -0.37
N PRO A 105 22.15 10.69 0.73
CA PRO A 105 21.61 10.57 2.09
C PRO A 105 20.85 11.82 2.59
N ILE A 106 21.00 12.95 1.88
CA ILE A 106 20.26 14.18 2.17
C ILE A 106 18.76 14.07 1.85
N TYR A 107 18.39 13.29 0.83
CA TYR A 107 16.98 13.15 0.41
C TYR A 107 16.08 12.50 1.46
N PRO A 108 16.44 11.34 2.08
CA PRO A 108 15.59 10.75 3.11
C PRO A 108 15.48 11.64 4.35
N GLN A 109 16.55 12.36 4.70
CA GLN A 109 16.53 13.33 5.81
C GLN A 109 15.54 14.47 5.54
N VAL A 110 15.62 15.09 4.36
CA VAL A 110 14.71 16.17 3.95
C VAL A 110 13.28 15.67 3.90
N LEU A 111 13.03 14.49 3.31
CA LEU A 111 11.70 13.92 3.20
C LEU A 111 11.08 13.67 4.59
N ASN A 112 11.84 13.06 5.51
CA ASN A 112 11.39 12.82 6.88
C ASN A 112 11.08 14.12 7.62
N THR A 113 11.93 15.14 7.46
CA THR A 113 11.69 16.48 8.04
C THR A 113 10.43 17.12 7.48
N VAL A 114 10.20 17.07 6.17
CA VAL A 114 8.98 17.60 5.54
C VAL A 114 7.73 16.88 6.05
N ILE A 115 7.78 15.55 6.18
CA ILE A 115 6.66 14.76 6.74
C ILE A 115 6.42 15.13 8.21
N ALA A 116 7.48 15.32 9.00
CA ALA A 116 7.38 15.72 10.40
C ALA A 116 6.79 17.13 10.55
N ILE A 117 7.23 18.09 9.74
CA ILE A 117 6.68 19.45 9.70
C ILE A 117 5.20 19.39 9.31
N ARG A 118 4.84 18.62 8.29
CA ARG A 118 3.43 18.44 7.89
C ARG A 118 2.60 17.84 9.03
N LYS A 119 3.13 16.85 9.74
CA LYS A 119 2.47 16.25 10.91
C LYS A 119 2.25 17.30 12.00
N LEU A 120 3.25 18.14 12.30
CA LEU A 120 3.16 19.21 13.29
C LEU A 120 2.09 20.23 12.88
N TYR A 121 2.13 20.68 11.63
CA TYR A 121 1.17 21.62 11.07
C TYR A 121 -0.26 21.09 11.16
N LEU A 122 -0.49 19.86 10.71
CA LEU A 122 -1.83 19.26 10.76
C LEU A 122 -2.30 19.01 12.19
N ARG A 123 -1.39 18.72 13.12
CA ARG A 123 -1.75 18.47 14.53
C ARG A 123 -2.09 19.75 15.29
N HIS A 124 -1.42 20.86 15.01
CA HIS A 124 -1.52 22.08 15.83
C HIS A 124 -2.13 23.30 15.13
N LEU A 125 -2.06 23.37 13.80
CA LEU A 125 -2.51 24.54 13.04
C LEU A 125 -3.73 24.27 12.17
N SER A 126 -4.05 23.00 11.89
CA SER A 126 -5.29 22.66 11.18
C SER A 126 -6.42 22.36 12.17
N LEU A 127 -7.63 22.87 11.90
CA LEU A 127 -8.80 22.52 12.71
C LEU A 127 -9.02 21.00 12.68
N PRO A 128 -9.42 20.38 13.82
CA PRO A 128 -9.80 18.98 13.83
C PRO A 128 -10.86 18.76 12.75
N ARG A 129 -10.55 17.86 11.82
CA ARG A 129 -11.43 17.59 10.68
C ARG A 129 -12.73 17.01 11.20
N ARG A 130 -13.75 17.85 11.41
CA ARG A 130 -15.13 17.44 11.70
C ARG A 130 -15.67 16.75 10.46
N ARG A 131 -15.38 15.46 10.30
CA ARG A 131 -16.17 14.61 9.42
C ARG A 131 -17.34 14.12 10.26
N GLU A 132 -18.55 14.31 9.79
CA GLU A 132 -19.63 13.45 10.26
C GLU A 132 -19.23 12.03 9.90
N THR A 133 -18.94 11.22 10.91
CA THR A 133 -18.84 9.77 10.74
C THR A 133 -20.27 9.32 10.42
N ARG A 134 -20.70 9.47 9.17
CA ARG A 134 -21.90 8.80 8.68
C ARG A 134 -21.57 7.33 8.80
N LEU A 135 -22.01 6.72 9.90
CA LEU A 135 -22.02 5.28 10.07
C LEU A 135 -22.68 4.76 8.81
N LEU A 136 -21.92 4.04 7.98
CA LEU A 136 -22.50 3.17 6.97
C LEU A 136 -23.19 2.09 7.80
N ALA A 137 -24.40 2.39 8.25
CA ALA A 137 -25.27 1.47 8.94
C ALA A 137 -25.24 0.19 8.12
N ALA A 138 -24.86 -0.89 8.79
CA ALA A 138 -24.76 -2.22 8.22
C ALA A 138 -25.96 -2.45 7.30
N ARG A 139 -25.73 -2.45 5.99
CA ARG A 139 -26.60 -3.22 5.12
C ARG A 139 -26.33 -4.65 5.57
N PRO A 140 -27.31 -5.36 6.17
CA PRO A 140 -27.12 -6.77 6.40
C PRO A 140 -26.75 -7.37 5.05
N LEU A 141 -25.64 -8.11 5.02
CA LEU A 141 -25.37 -9.06 3.95
C LEU A 141 -26.52 -10.07 4.01
N LEU A 142 -27.63 -9.71 3.40
CA LEU A 142 -28.79 -10.56 3.27
C LEU A 142 -28.34 -11.75 2.44
N ALA A 143 -28.14 -12.84 3.16
CA ALA A 143 -28.69 -14.13 2.82
C ALA A 143 -29.81 -14.02 1.77
N GLY A 144 -29.67 -14.80 0.71
CA GLY A 144 -30.77 -15.05 -0.21
C GLY A 144 -30.60 -14.39 -1.57
N CYS A 145 -30.18 -15.23 -2.49
CA CYS A 145 -30.65 -15.22 -3.85
C CYS A 145 -32.10 -14.73 -4.03
N THR A 146 -32.35 -14.23 -5.24
CA THR A 146 -33.61 -14.17 -6.00
C THR A 146 -34.38 -12.83 -6.04
N CYS A 147 -34.86 -12.59 -7.26
CA CYS A 147 -35.89 -11.66 -7.71
C CYS A 147 -35.52 -10.20 -7.99
N SER A 148 -35.19 -9.98 -9.28
CA SER A 148 -36.02 -9.19 -10.20
C SER A 148 -36.60 -7.88 -9.65
N SER A 149 -35.97 -6.76 -10.00
CA SER A 149 -36.58 -5.83 -10.95
C SER A 149 -35.61 -4.67 -11.21
N ILE A 150 -35.33 -4.50 -12.49
CA ILE A 150 -34.92 -3.24 -13.11
C ILE A 150 -35.87 -2.13 -12.63
N VAL A 151 -35.31 -0.94 -12.38
CA VAL A 151 -35.95 0.38 -12.15
C VAL A 151 -35.50 0.99 -10.83
N CYS A 152 -34.51 1.88 -10.93
CA CYS A 152 -34.44 3.18 -10.23
C CYS A 152 -33.06 3.81 -10.51
N ILE A 153 -32.89 4.31 -11.73
CA ILE A 153 -31.96 5.41 -12.02
C ILE A 153 -32.82 6.48 -12.70
N LEU A 154 -33.37 7.36 -11.88
CA LEU A 154 -33.66 8.77 -12.15
C LEU A 154 -33.53 9.50 -10.82
#